data_AF-A0A2N3T1J1-F1
#
_entry.id   AF-A0A2N3T1J1-F1
#
_cell.length_a   1.000
_cell.length_b   1.000
_cell.length_c   1.000
_cell.angle_alpha   90.00
_cell.angle_beta   90.00
_cell.angle_gamma   90.00
#
_symmetry.space_group_name_H-M   'P 1'
#
loop_
_entity.id
_entity.type
_entity.pdbx_description
1 polymer ?
#
loop_
_entity_poly.entity_id
_entity_poly.type
_entity_poly.pdbx_seq_one_letter_code
_entity_poly.pdbx_strand_id
1 'polypeptide(L)'
;MLLAAAKGVNVLRFTDFIMLFSNSKYIISYQKLNKLSSLFNAILLLFQVVSVSLFLYLCFGVFEWQIVPDQITLYFKIVIIYTVIVICKLLIEKIVATIFSIDSIIDEYLFYKVSYRNFMGVILLPINIIFIYALQPSKIAFIILVFLLIILNTIMLVSFYKKNENIILNHLFYFILYLCALEIAPYFILYKLIS
;
A
#
# COMPACT_ATOMS: atom_id res chain seq x y z
N MET A 1 -11.29 -1.31 -16.43
CA MET A 1 -10.28 -1.57 -17.48
C MET A 1 -8.97 -2.12 -16.92
N LEU A 2 -8.33 -1.45 -15.94
CA LEU A 2 -7.05 -1.90 -15.35
C LEU A 2 -7.08 -3.31 -14.71
N LEU A 3 -8.11 -3.65 -13.94
CA LEU A 3 -8.29 -5.01 -13.39
C LEU A 3 -8.44 -6.08 -14.49
N ALA A 4 -9.14 -5.74 -15.59
CA ALA A 4 -9.28 -6.64 -16.73
C ALA A 4 -7.94 -6.82 -17.47
N ALA A 5 -7.13 -5.76 -17.58
CA ALA A 5 -5.78 -5.85 -18.12
C ALA A 5 -4.87 -6.74 -17.25
N ALA A 6 -4.94 -6.61 -15.91
CA ALA A 6 -4.19 -7.48 -15.00
C ALA A 6 -4.57 -8.96 -15.18
N LYS A 7 -5.88 -9.25 -15.30
CA LYS A 7 -6.37 -10.60 -15.61
C LYS A 7 -5.88 -11.09 -16.98
N GLY A 8 -5.84 -10.22 -17.98
CA GLY A 8 -5.35 -10.54 -19.33
C GLY A 8 -3.86 -10.85 -19.39
N VAL A 9 -3.03 -10.21 -18.57
CA VAL A 9 -1.58 -10.49 -18.50
C VAL A 9 -1.30 -11.86 -17.90
N ASN A 10 -1.98 -12.23 -16.80
CA ASN A 10 -1.79 -13.55 -16.21
C ASN A 10 -3.01 -13.96 -15.35
N VAL A 11 -3.87 -14.81 -15.92
CA VAL A 11 -5.11 -15.27 -15.29
C VAL A 11 -4.85 -16.08 -14.01
N LEU A 12 -3.84 -16.95 -14.02
CA LEU A 12 -3.48 -17.78 -12.86
C LEU A 12 -3.02 -16.91 -11.69
N ARG A 13 -2.08 -15.98 -11.96
CA ARG A 13 -1.59 -15.03 -10.95
C ARG A 13 -2.70 -14.13 -10.40
N PHE A 14 -3.61 -13.67 -11.27
CA PHE A 14 -4.75 -12.85 -10.84
C PHE A 14 -5.70 -13.63 -9.91
N THR A 15 -5.95 -14.90 -10.20
CA THR A 15 -6.81 -15.75 -9.37
C THR A 15 -6.19 -15.99 -8.00
N ASP A 16 -4.89 -16.32 -7.95
CA ASP A 16 -4.16 -16.45 -6.69
C ASP A 16 -4.12 -15.11 -5.92
N PHE A 17 -3.98 -13.98 -6.62
CA PHE A 17 -3.97 -12.63 -6.04
C PHE A 17 -5.32 -12.27 -5.38
N ILE A 18 -6.45 -12.54 -6.03
CA ILE A 18 -7.77 -12.28 -5.42
C ILE A 18 -7.99 -13.16 -4.18
N MET A 19 -7.40 -14.35 -4.15
CA MET A 19 -7.44 -15.23 -2.99
C MET A 19 -6.48 -14.82 -1.86
N LEU A 20 -5.73 -13.69 -1.97
CA LEU A 20 -4.82 -13.22 -0.93
C LEU A 20 -5.46 -13.04 0.45
N PHE A 21 -6.75 -12.71 0.49
CA PHE A 21 -7.49 -12.60 1.75
C PHE A 21 -7.67 -13.96 2.44
N SER A 22 -7.83 -15.03 1.67
CA SER A 22 -8.12 -16.38 2.17
C SER A 22 -6.88 -17.27 2.26
N ASN A 23 -5.90 -17.08 1.37
CA ASN A 23 -4.73 -17.94 1.28
C ASN A 23 -3.49 -17.14 0.88
N SER A 24 -2.41 -17.30 1.64
CA SER A 24 -1.11 -16.68 1.34
C SER A 24 -0.36 -17.35 0.17
N LYS A 25 -1.03 -18.21 -0.60
CA LYS A 25 -0.50 -18.96 -1.75
C LYS A 25 0.12 -18.06 -2.81
N TYR A 26 -0.49 -16.91 -3.13
CA TYR A 26 0.10 -15.94 -4.06
C TYR A 26 1.48 -15.49 -3.61
N ILE A 27 1.61 -15.16 -2.32
CA ILE A 27 2.87 -14.70 -1.74
C ILE A 27 3.88 -15.83 -1.77
N ILE A 28 3.53 -17.01 -1.24
CA ILE A 28 4.45 -18.16 -1.18
C ILE A 28 4.95 -18.56 -2.57
N SER A 29 4.07 -18.54 -3.58
CA SER A 29 4.39 -19.05 -4.92
C SER A 29 5.17 -18.05 -5.77
N TYR A 30 4.98 -16.75 -5.55
CA TYR A 30 5.53 -15.71 -6.43
C TYR A 30 6.58 -14.80 -5.77
N GLN A 31 6.79 -14.90 -4.45
CA GLN A 31 7.81 -14.16 -3.69
C GLN A 31 9.25 -14.48 -4.10
N LYS A 32 9.56 -15.75 -4.41
CA LYS A 32 10.91 -16.18 -4.83
C LYS A 32 11.19 -16.04 -6.32
N LEU A 33 10.16 -16.12 -7.15
CA LEU A 33 10.31 -16.25 -8.60
C LEU A 33 10.22 -14.92 -9.36
N ASN A 34 9.58 -13.89 -8.79
CA ASN A 34 9.34 -12.63 -9.47
C ASN A 34 10.00 -11.47 -8.76
N LYS A 35 10.79 -10.70 -9.52
CA LYS A 35 11.15 -9.34 -9.13
C LYS A 35 9.88 -8.50 -9.01
N LEU A 36 9.90 -7.60 -8.04
CA LEU A 36 8.85 -6.60 -7.78
C LEU A 36 8.42 -5.84 -9.05
N SER A 37 9.32 -5.73 -10.05
CA SER A 37 9.14 -5.03 -11.33
C SER A 37 8.37 -5.80 -12.42
N SER A 38 7.62 -6.85 -12.09
CA SER A 38 6.80 -7.52 -13.11
C SER A 38 5.70 -6.59 -13.63
N LEU A 39 5.40 -6.66 -14.93
CA LEU A 39 4.31 -5.87 -15.55
C LEU A 39 2.98 -6.04 -14.82
N PHE A 40 2.72 -7.25 -14.30
CA PHE A 40 1.53 -7.54 -13.49
C PHE A 40 1.48 -6.69 -12.20
N ASN A 41 2.58 -6.61 -11.45
CA ASN A 41 2.65 -5.77 -10.25
C ASN A 41 2.54 -4.29 -10.58
N ALA A 42 3.12 -3.84 -11.70
CA ALA A 42 3.02 -2.44 -12.13
C ALA A 42 1.57 -2.03 -12.42
N ILE A 43 0.79 -2.89 -13.10
CA ILE A 43 -0.64 -2.65 -13.35
C ILE A 43 -1.42 -2.59 -12.04
N LEU A 44 -1.15 -3.51 -11.11
CA LEU A 44 -1.81 -3.52 -9.79
C LEU A 44 -1.44 -2.31 -8.94
N LEU A 45 -0.19 -1.87 -8.99
CA LEU A 45 0.27 -0.65 -8.32
C LEU A 45 -0.44 0.59 -8.90
N LEU A 46 -0.59 0.67 -10.22
CA LEU A 46 -1.31 1.78 -10.85
C LEU A 46 -2.78 1.79 -10.45
N PHE A 47 -3.42 0.62 -10.40
CA PHE A 47 -4.78 0.50 -9.87
C PHE A 47 -4.87 0.99 -8.42
N GLN A 48 -3.92 0.60 -7.58
CA GLN A 48 -3.83 0.98 -6.18
C GLN A 48 -3.65 2.49 -6.01
N VAL A 49 -2.82 3.13 -6.83
CA VAL A 49 -2.65 4.59 -6.88
C VAL A 49 -3.95 5.29 -7.18
N VAL A 50 -4.69 4.86 -8.22
CA VAL A 50 -5.97 5.47 -8.59
C VAL A 50 -6.98 5.35 -7.46
N SER A 51 -7.11 4.15 -6.87
CA SER A 51 -8.08 3.89 -5.79
C SER A 51 -7.80 4.71 -4.52
N VAL A 52 -6.54 4.75 -4.07
CA VAL A 52 -6.17 5.51 -2.87
C VAL A 52 -6.22 7.01 -3.09
N SER A 53 -5.82 7.49 -4.28
CA SER A 53 -5.91 8.92 -4.60
C SER A 53 -7.36 9.41 -4.61
N LEU A 54 -8.28 8.58 -5.10
CA LEU A 54 -9.71 8.88 -5.09
C LEU A 54 -10.26 8.89 -3.65
N PHE A 55 -9.83 7.96 -2.79
CA PHE A 55 -10.16 8.00 -1.36
C PHE A 55 -9.67 9.28 -0.68
N LEU A 56 -8.41 9.67 -0.92
CA LEU A 56 -7.85 10.92 -0.38
C LEU A 56 -8.59 12.15 -0.87
N TYR A 57 -8.97 12.20 -2.15
CA TYR A 57 -9.78 13.28 -2.70
C TYR A 57 -11.13 13.41 -1.99
N LEU A 58 -11.81 12.29 -1.71
CA LEU A 58 -13.06 12.31 -0.96
C LEU A 58 -12.86 12.80 0.49
N CYS A 59 -11.72 12.50 1.13
CA CYS A 59 -11.40 13.07 2.45
C CYS A 59 -11.37 14.60 2.41
N PHE A 60 -10.75 15.22 1.40
CA PHE A 60 -10.72 16.69 1.29
C PHE A 60 -12.12 17.30 1.22
N GLY A 61 -13.06 16.64 0.54
CA GLY A 61 -14.46 17.07 0.48
C GLY A 61 -15.18 16.96 1.83
N VAL A 62 -14.99 15.86 2.56
CA VAL A 62 -15.70 15.60 3.83
C VAL A 62 -15.17 16.44 4.99
N PHE A 63 -13.86 16.71 5.03
CA PHE A 63 -13.24 17.51 6.08
C PHE A 63 -13.24 19.02 5.78
N GLU A 64 -13.84 19.44 4.66
CA GLU A 64 -13.94 20.85 4.24
C GLU A 64 -12.57 21.57 4.21
N TRP A 65 -11.50 20.84 3.84
CA TRP A 65 -10.18 21.44 3.64
C TRP A 65 -10.19 22.25 2.34
N GLN A 66 -10.68 23.48 2.41
CA GLN A 66 -10.72 24.44 1.30
C GLN A 66 -9.30 24.88 0.92
N ILE A 67 -8.66 24.18 -0.02
CA ILE A 67 -7.28 24.50 -0.42
C ILE A 67 -7.19 24.89 -1.91
N VAL A 68 -8.14 24.52 -2.77
CA VAL A 68 -8.08 24.87 -4.21
C VAL A 68 -9.49 25.04 -4.81
N PRO A 69 -9.75 26.10 -5.61
CA PRO A 69 -11.06 26.31 -6.26
C PRO A 69 -11.36 25.32 -7.41
N ASP A 70 -10.34 24.67 -7.99
CA ASP A 70 -10.51 23.69 -9.08
C ASP A 70 -10.39 22.24 -8.61
N GLN A 71 -11.51 21.51 -8.70
CA GLN A 71 -11.68 20.13 -8.28
C GLN A 71 -10.85 19.13 -9.11
N ILE A 72 -10.71 19.35 -10.42
CA ILE A 72 -9.98 18.44 -11.31
C ILE A 72 -8.48 18.55 -11.03
N THR A 73 -7.97 19.77 -10.92
CA THR A 73 -6.57 20.03 -10.57
C THR A 73 -6.21 19.44 -9.20
N LEU A 74 -7.12 19.49 -8.23
CA LEU A 74 -6.88 18.89 -6.90
C LEU A 74 -6.65 17.37 -7.00
N TYR A 75 -7.50 16.65 -7.72
CA TYR A 75 -7.35 15.20 -7.88
C TYR A 75 -6.02 14.82 -8.55
N PHE A 76 -5.66 15.49 -9.65
CA PHE A 76 -4.38 15.21 -10.32
C PHE A 76 -3.17 15.52 -9.44
N LYS A 77 -3.22 16.60 -8.65
CA LYS A 77 -2.17 16.91 -7.66
C LYS A 77 -2.03 15.78 -6.63
N ILE A 78 -3.15 15.28 -6.10
CA ILE A 78 -3.16 14.16 -5.14
C ILE A 78 -2.55 12.91 -5.78
N VAL A 79 -2.94 12.56 -7.00
CA VAL A 79 -2.39 11.41 -7.73
C VAL A 79 -0.88 11.53 -7.90
N ILE A 80 -0.38 12.68 -8.35
CA ILE A 80 1.06 12.90 -8.58
C ILE A 80 1.82 12.81 -7.26
N ILE A 81 1.39 13.55 -6.22
CA ILE A 81 2.03 13.57 -4.91
C ILE A 81 2.06 12.16 -4.33
N TYR A 82 0.92 11.46 -4.34
CA TYR A 82 0.81 10.10 -3.82
C TYR A 82 1.73 9.12 -4.57
N THR A 83 1.76 9.19 -5.89
CA THR A 83 2.61 8.34 -6.72
C THR A 83 4.09 8.57 -6.43
N VAL A 84 4.52 9.84 -6.34
CA VAL A 84 5.90 10.19 -6.01
C VAL A 84 6.28 9.65 -4.63
N ILE A 85 5.44 9.85 -3.62
CA ILE A 85 5.68 9.32 -2.27
C ILE A 85 5.83 7.81 -2.29
N VAL A 86 4.95 7.09 -2.99
CA VAL A 86 4.99 5.63 -3.08
C VAL A 86 6.27 5.15 -3.77
N ILE A 87 6.66 5.75 -4.90
CA ILE A 87 7.85 5.36 -5.65
C ILE A 87 9.12 5.69 -4.87
N CYS A 88 9.23 6.93 -4.34
CA CYS A 88 10.37 7.33 -3.53
C CYS A 88 10.54 6.41 -2.31
N LYS A 89 9.46 6.07 -1.61
CA LYS A 89 9.51 5.14 -0.48
C LYS A 89 10.05 3.78 -0.91
N LEU A 90 9.53 3.20 -1.99
CA LEU A 90 10.00 1.89 -2.50
C LEU A 90 11.48 1.91 -2.91
N LEU A 91 11.96 3.02 -3.50
CA LEU A 91 13.36 3.16 -3.89
C LEU A 91 14.28 3.29 -2.69
N ILE A 92 13.92 4.10 -1.69
CA ILE A 92 14.71 4.26 -0.46
C ILE A 92 14.77 2.92 0.28
N GLU A 93 13.66 2.19 0.37
CA GLU A 93 13.62 0.85 0.99
C GLU A 93 14.60 -0.12 0.31
N LYS A 94 14.66 -0.11 -1.03
CA LYS A 94 15.62 -0.92 -1.79
C LYS A 94 17.07 -0.49 -1.58
N ILE A 95 17.36 0.81 -1.60
CA ILE A 95 18.73 1.31 -1.40
C ILE A 95 19.25 0.93 -0.01
N VAL A 96 18.41 1.10 1.02
CA VAL A 96 18.75 0.72 2.40
C VAL A 96 19.03 -0.79 2.48
N ALA A 97 18.21 -1.63 1.84
CA ALA A 97 18.43 -3.07 1.82
C ALA A 97 19.82 -3.45 1.28
N THR A 98 20.24 -2.80 0.19
CA THR A 98 21.52 -3.04 -0.46
C THR A 98 22.70 -2.54 0.38
N ILE A 99 22.55 -1.38 1.04
CA ILE A 99 23.59 -0.85 1.94
C ILE A 99 23.86 -1.81 3.10
N PHE A 100 22.81 -2.42 3.66
CA PHE A 100 22.91 -3.33 4.79
C PHE A 100 23.10 -4.80 4.39
N SER A 101 23.25 -5.12 3.10
CA SER A 101 23.39 -6.50 2.59
C SER A 101 22.27 -7.46 3.05
N ILE A 102 21.05 -6.93 3.21
CA ILE A 102 19.84 -7.68 3.62
C ILE A 102 18.78 -7.68 2.52
N ASP A 103 19.20 -7.58 1.26
CA ASP A 103 18.37 -7.49 0.06
C ASP A 103 17.33 -8.61 -0.03
N SER A 104 17.71 -9.85 0.31
CA SER A 104 16.82 -11.02 0.24
C SER A 104 15.61 -10.87 1.16
N ILE A 105 15.82 -10.43 2.40
CA ILE A 105 14.76 -10.28 3.40
C ILE A 105 13.88 -9.08 3.07
N ILE A 106 14.50 -7.96 2.69
CA ILE A 106 13.75 -6.74 2.37
C ILE A 106 13.00 -6.88 1.04
N ASP A 107 13.54 -7.52 0.01
CA ASP A 107 12.79 -7.73 -1.24
C ASP A 107 11.56 -8.62 -1.02
N GLU A 108 11.70 -9.66 -0.19
CA GLU A 108 10.58 -10.51 0.24
C GLU A 108 9.52 -9.70 1.00
N TYR A 109 9.95 -8.89 1.97
CA TYR A 109 9.08 -7.98 2.71
C TYR A 109 8.38 -6.96 1.81
N LEU A 110 9.11 -6.34 0.88
CA LEU A 110 8.59 -5.35 -0.04
C LEU A 110 7.56 -5.98 -0.99
N PHE A 111 7.82 -7.19 -1.49
CA PHE A 111 6.86 -7.91 -2.32
C PHE A 111 5.57 -8.21 -1.54
N TYR A 112 5.70 -8.70 -0.30
CA TYR A 112 4.58 -8.97 0.59
C TYR A 112 3.75 -7.70 0.84
N LYS A 113 4.42 -6.62 1.25
CA LYS A 113 3.83 -5.32 1.56
C LYS A 113 3.11 -4.70 0.37
N VAL A 114 3.75 -4.65 -0.80
CA VAL A 114 3.15 -4.08 -2.01
C VAL A 114 1.96 -4.92 -2.48
N SER A 115 2.05 -6.24 -2.41
CA SER A 115 0.96 -7.13 -2.81
C SER A 115 -0.29 -6.92 -1.97
N TYR A 116 -0.14 -6.82 -0.64
CA TYR A 116 -1.27 -6.53 0.24
C TYR A 116 -1.80 -5.11 0.09
N ARG A 117 -0.94 -4.11 -0.10
CA ARG A 117 -1.40 -2.74 -0.38
C ARG A 117 -2.18 -2.67 -1.69
N ASN A 118 -1.74 -3.38 -2.72
CA ASN A 118 -2.45 -3.51 -4.00
C ASN A 118 -3.81 -4.16 -3.80
N PHE A 119 -3.89 -5.22 -3.01
CA PHE A 119 -5.14 -5.90 -2.68
C PHE A 119 -6.10 -4.97 -1.91
N MET A 120 -5.61 -4.22 -0.93
CA MET A 120 -6.38 -3.18 -0.23
C MET A 120 -6.89 -2.12 -1.20
N GLY A 121 -6.08 -1.69 -2.17
CA GLY A 121 -6.52 -0.79 -3.24
C GLY A 121 -7.69 -1.34 -4.06
N VAL A 122 -7.71 -2.64 -4.34
CA VAL A 122 -8.82 -3.33 -5.03
C VAL A 122 -10.10 -3.32 -4.19
N ILE A 123 -10.01 -3.57 -2.89
CA ILE A 123 -11.17 -3.50 -1.97
C ILE A 123 -11.65 -2.07 -1.73
N LEU A 124 -10.73 -1.10 -1.71
CA LEU A 124 -11.07 0.30 -1.44
C LEU A 124 -11.91 0.93 -2.56
N LEU A 125 -11.75 0.47 -3.79
CA LEU A 125 -12.47 1.02 -4.94
C LEU A 125 -14.00 0.87 -4.84
N PRO A 126 -14.58 -0.32 -4.59
CA PRO A 126 -16.03 -0.45 -4.40
C PRO A 126 -16.54 0.35 -3.20
N ILE A 127 -15.76 0.46 -2.11
CA ILE A 127 -16.12 1.29 -0.96
C ILE A 127 -16.23 2.76 -1.36
N ASN A 128 -15.26 3.27 -2.12
CA ASN A 128 -15.30 4.63 -2.64
C ASN A 128 -16.50 4.87 -3.56
N ILE A 129 -16.86 3.91 -4.41
CA ILE A 129 -18.03 4.01 -5.29
C ILE A 129 -19.31 4.14 -4.46
N ILE A 130 -19.44 3.34 -3.40
CA ILE A 130 -20.59 3.42 -2.47
C ILE A 130 -20.66 4.80 -1.81
N PHE A 131 -19.52 5.36 -1.38
CA PHE A 131 -19.45 6.70 -0.79
C PHE A 131 -19.79 7.83 -1.76
N ILE A 132 -19.57 7.65 -3.07
CA ILE A 132 -19.92 8.66 -4.06
C ILE A 132 -21.41 8.60 -4.41
N TYR A 133 -21.94 7.39 -4.62
CA TYR A 133 -23.25 7.22 -5.27
C TYR A 133 -24.38 6.80 -4.32
N ALA A 134 -24.09 6.09 -3.23
CA ALA A 134 -25.10 5.47 -2.39
C ALA A 134 -25.28 6.16 -1.03
N LEU A 135 -24.19 6.55 -0.37
CA LEU A 135 -24.23 7.24 0.92
C LEU A 135 -23.28 8.43 0.91
N GLN A 136 -23.78 9.63 1.20
CA GLN A 136 -22.90 10.73 1.58
C GLN A 136 -22.19 10.34 2.89
N PRO A 137 -20.87 10.13 2.85
CA PRO A 137 -20.15 9.57 3.98
C PRO A 137 -20.06 10.63 5.08
N SER A 138 -20.50 10.29 6.29
CA SER A 138 -20.28 11.14 7.45
C SER A 138 -18.78 11.20 7.78
N LYS A 139 -18.34 12.29 8.42
CA LYS A 139 -16.97 12.42 8.96
C LYS A 139 -16.58 11.19 9.79
N ILE A 140 -17.52 10.63 10.55
CA ILE A 140 -17.35 9.44 11.39
C ILE A 140 -17.08 8.19 10.54
N ALA A 141 -17.83 7.96 9.46
CA ALA A 141 -17.63 6.81 8.58
C ALA A 141 -16.23 6.81 7.94
N PHE A 142 -15.74 7.99 7.55
CA PHE A 142 -14.37 8.15 7.05
C PHE A 142 -13.32 7.83 8.12
N ILE A 143 -13.49 8.34 9.34
CA ILE A 143 -12.56 8.08 10.45
C ILE A 143 -12.50 6.57 10.75
N ILE A 144 -13.65 5.89 10.80
CA ILE A 144 -13.72 4.44 11.01
C ILE A 144 -12.96 3.70 9.90
N LEU A 145 -13.14 4.09 8.64
CA LEU A 145 -12.45 3.45 7.52
C LEU A 145 -10.93 3.68 7.54
N VAL A 146 -10.48 4.89 7.87
CA VAL A 146 -9.05 5.18 8.05
C VAL A 146 -8.47 4.34 9.19
N PHE A 147 -9.19 4.24 10.32
CA PHE A 147 -8.77 3.43 11.45
C PHE A 147 -8.69 1.94 11.10
N LEU A 148 -9.66 1.42 10.35
CA LEU A 148 -9.67 0.05 9.82
C LEU A 148 -8.46 -0.19 8.90
N LEU A 149 -8.15 0.75 8.00
CA LEU A 149 -6.98 0.66 7.12
C LEU A 149 -5.67 0.62 7.93
N ILE A 150 -5.55 1.41 8.99
CA ILE A 150 -4.38 1.38 9.89
C ILE A 150 -4.26 0.02 10.58
N ILE A 151 -5.36 -0.49 11.16
CA ILE A 151 -5.37 -1.82 11.80
C ILE A 151 -4.95 -2.91 10.83
N LEU A 152 -5.50 -2.90 9.61
CA LEU A 152 -5.15 -3.87 8.58
C LEU A 152 -3.66 -3.80 8.24
N ASN A 153 -3.08 -2.61 8.09
CA ASN A 153 -1.63 -2.46 7.86
C ASN A 153 -0.80 -3.03 9.02
N THR A 154 -1.22 -2.84 10.27
CA THR A 154 -0.53 -3.42 11.44
C THR A 154 -0.63 -4.94 11.47
N ILE A 155 -1.81 -5.50 11.22
CA ILE A 155 -2.00 -6.96 11.10
C ILE A 155 -1.09 -7.51 10.02
N MET A 156 -0.95 -6.79 8.90
CA MET A 156 -0.10 -7.22 7.81
C MET A 156 1.37 -7.31 8.20
N LEU A 157 1.87 -6.29 8.91
CA LEU A 157 3.23 -6.25 9.40
C LEU A 157 3.51 -7.41 10.36
N VAL A 158 2.60 -7.67 11.30
CA VAL A 158 2.72 -8.77 12.28
C VAL A 158 2.66 -10.13 11.59
N SER A 159 1.79 -10.32 10.59
CA SER A 159 1.68 -11.57 9.85
C SER A 159 2.97 -11.90 9.09
N PHE A 160 3.60 -10.90 8.47
CA PHE A 160 4.89 -11.07 7.83
C PHE A 160 5.98 -11.47 8.83
N TYR A 161 6.06 -10.77 9.97
CA TYR A 161 7.03 -11.08 11.02
C TYR A 161 6.92 -12.54 11.49
N LYS A 162 5.71 -13.00 11.81
CA LYS A 162 5.48 -14.38 12.24
C LYS A 162 5.87 -15.42 11.19
N LYS A 163 5.69 -15.10 9.91
CA LYS A 163 5.97 -16.05 8.82
C LYS A 163 7.46 -16.17 8.51
N ASN A 164 8.22 -15.12 8.74
CA ASN A 164 9.65 -15.03 8.41
C ASN A 164 10.53 -14.94 9.67
N GLU A 165 10.00 -15.31 10.84
CA GLU A 165 10.63 -15.14 12.16
C GLU A 165 12.07 -15.65 12.19
N ASN A 166 12.32 -16.90 11.80
CA ASN A 166 13.66 -17.49 11.82
C ASN A 166 14.71 -16.72 10.98
N ILE A 167 14.29 -16.12 9.88
CA ILE A 167 15.17 -15.35 8.98
C ILE A 167 15.41 -13.95 9.54
N ILE A 168 14.36 -13.35 10.13
CA ILE A 168 14.43 -12.03 10.73
C ILE A 168 15.26 -12.05 12.01
N LEU A 169 15.18 -13.11 12.83
CA LEU A 169 15.97 -13.25 14.06
C LEU A 169 17.49 -13.24 13.80
N ASN A 170 17.94 -13.76 12.64
CA ASN A 170 19.35 -13.69 12.24
C ASN A 170 19.83 -12.26 11.92
N HIS A 171 18.93 -11.34 11.55
CA HIS A 171 19.26 -9.96 11.18
C HIS A 171 18.38 -8.94 11.94
N LEU A 172 18.03 -9.27 13.19
CA LEU A 172 17.02 -8.57 14.00
C LEU A 172 17.33 -7.08 14.17
N PHE A 173 18.60 -6.76 14.43
CA PHE A 173 19.05 -5.37 14.63
C PHE A 173 18.84 -4.50 13.39
N TYR A 174 19.22 -5.00 12.20
CA TYR A 174 19.05 -4.27 10.95
C TYR A 174 17.59 -4.12 10.56
N PHE A 175 16.77 -5.14 10.84
CA PHE A 175 15.33 -5.09 10.58
C PHE A 175 14.62 -4.09 11.50
N ILE A 176 14.97 -4.03 12.79
CA ILE A 176 14.44 -3.02 13.72
C ILE A 176 14.86 -1.62 13.27
N LEU A 177 16.13 -1.42 12.93
CA LEU A 177 16.62 -0.12 12.46
C LEU A 177 15.86 0.35 11.21
N TYR A 178 15.61 -0.57 10.27
CA TYR A 178 14.78 -0.33 9.09
C TYR A 178 13.35 0.10 9.44
N LEU A 179 12.64 -0.64 10.30
CA LEU A 179 11.27 -0.31 10.71
C LEU A 179 11.20 1.05 11.42
N CYS A 180 12.12 1.29 12.35
CA CYS A 180 12.16 2.54 13.09
C CYS A 180 12.45 3.73 12.18
N ALA A 181 13.43 3.63 11.28
CA ALA A 181 13.86 4.74 10.44
C ALA A 181 12.88 5.06 9.30
N LEU A 182 12.28 4.04 8.68
CA LEU A 182 11.56 4.25 7.42
C LEU A 182 10.05 4.05 7.51
N GLU A 183 9.57 3.28 8.49
CA GLU A 183 8.15 3.13 8.74
C GLU A 183 7.66 4.05 9.84
N ILE A 184 8.33 4.06 11.01
CA ILE A 184 7.83 4.74 12.21
C ILE A 184 8.24 6.22 12.26
N ALA A 185 9.51 6.55 11.96
CA ALA A 185 10.02 7.92 12.07
C ALA A 185 9.23 8.96 11.24
N PRO A 186 8.76 8.68 10.01
CA PRO A 186 7.95 9.65 9.25
C PRO A 186 6.66 10.06 9.97
N TYR A 187 6.01 9.14 10.69
CA TYR A 187 4.81 9.46 11.48
C TYR A 187 5.14 10.34 12.68
N PHE A 188 6.31 10.11 13.31
CA PHE A 188 6.77 10.91 14.44
C PHE A 188 7.13 12.35 14.02
N ILE A 189 7.77 12.49 12.85
CA ILE A 189 8.07 13.81 12.25
C ILE A 189 6.78 14.55 11.91
N LEU A 190 5.80 13.88 11.31
CA LEU A 190 4.48 14.45 11.00
C LEU A 190 3.75 14.93 12.26
N TYR A 191 3.73 14.13 13.32
CA TYR A 191 3.12 14.52 14.59
C TYR A 191 3.74 15.80 15.15
N LYS A 192 5.08 15.90 15.13
CA LYS A 192 5.80 17.08 15.62
C LYS A 192 5.61 18.32 14.74
N LEU A 193 5.30 18.16 13.46
CA LEU A 193 5.01 19.25 12.52
C LEU A 193 3.59 19.80 12.68
N ILE A 194 2.66 18.99 13.18
CA ILE A 194 1.25 19.35 13.36
C ILE A 194 0.98 19.89 14.78
N SER A 195 1.77 19.46 15.78
CA SER A 195 1.74 19.97 17.16
C SER A 195 2.54 21.25 17.35
#